data_AF-A0A936WFT6-F1
#
_entry.id   AF-A0A936WFT6-F1
#
_cell.length_a   1.000
_cell.length_b   1.000
_cell.length_c   1.000
_cell.angle_alpha   90.00
_cell.angle_beta   90.00
_cell.angle_gamma   90.00
#
_symmetry.space_group_name_H-M   'P 1'
#
loop_
_entity.id
_entity.type
_entity.pdbx_description
1 polymer ?
#
loop_
_entity_poly.entity_id
_entity_poly.type
_entity_poly.pdbx_seq_one_letter_code
_entity_poly.pdbx_strand_id
1 'polypeptide(L)'
;MGPPASIQLQLLLGCICFVTVTSVITDPSVIPASINLQKLDAGGRVVAVPGTLHDDGLDGDAVAGDKIYSITTTVLESNTGTVKYRVSAGFLGELVAGFLAGGKR
;
A
#
# COMPACT_ATOMS: atom_id res chain seq x y z
N MET A 1 -16.86 -11.04 -0.11
CA MET A 1 -15.79 -10.52 -0.97
C MET A 1 -16.31 -9.27 -1.66
N GLY A 2 -16.11 -8.10 -1.05
CA GLY A 2 -16.47 -6.81 -1.66
C GLY A 2 -15.38 -6.37 -2.64
N PRO A 3 -15.70 -5.55 -3.65
CA PRO A 3 -14.68 -4.99 -4.53
C PRO A 3 -13.66 -4.19 -3.71
N PRO A 4 -12.37 -4.14 -4.11
CA PRO A 4 -11.40 -3.28 -3.45
C PRO A 4 -11.94 -1.84 -3.47
N ALA A 5 -12.12 -1.26 -2.28
CA ALA A 5 -12.67 0.07 -2.12
C ALA A 5 -11.73 1.07 -2.81
N SER A 6 -12.20 1.67 -3.91
CA SER A 6 -11.52 2.78 -4.56
C SER A 6 -11.86 4.07 -3.83
N ILE A 7 -10.94 4.59 -3.02
CA ILE A 7 -11.08 5.91 -2.40
C ILE A 7 -10.70 6.98 -3.44
N GLN A 8 -11.65 7.85 -3.78
CA GLN A 8 -11.44 9.02 -4.64
C GLN A 8 -11.32 10.26 -3.75
N LEU A 9 -10.17 10.94 -3.79
CA LEU A 9 -9.94 12.18 -3.05
C LEU A 9 -9.84 13.36 -4.04
N GLN A 10 -10.72 14.36 -3.91
CA GLN A 10 -10.61 15.62 -4.65
C GLN A 10 -9.68 16.58 -3.88
N LEU A 11 -8.47 16.79 -4.38
CA LEU A 11 -7.53 17.77 -3.82
C LEU A 11 -7.67 19.15 -4.50
N LEU A 12 -7.58 20.21 -3.71
CA LEU A 12 -7.40 21.58 -4.20
C LEU A 12 -5.90 21.79 -4.49
N LEU A 13 -5.56 22.29 -5.68
CA LEU A 13 -4.18 22.45 -6.14
C LEU A 13 -3.29 23.18 -5.11
N GLY A 14 -2.14 22.59 -4.78
CA GLY A 14 -1.13 23.21 -3.93
C GLY A 14 -1.34 23.10 -2.42
N CYS A 15 -2.35 22.35 -1.95
CA CYS A 15 -2.47 22.03 -0.52
C CYS A 15 -1.91 20.63 -0.20
N ILE A 16 -1.42 20.46 1.03
CA ILE A 16 -1.03 19.17 1.58
C ILE A 16 -2.27 18.60 2.30
N CYS A 17 -2.72 17.42 1.89
CA CYS A 17 -3.75 16.68 2.62
C CYS A 17 -3.12 15.52 3.39
N PHE A 18 -3.53 15.35 4.65
CA PHE A 18 -3.21 14.14 5.42
C PHE A 18 -4.30 13.11 5.16
N VAL A 19 -3.90 11.91 4.73
CA VAL A 19 -4.81 10.82 4.41
C VAL A 19 -4.38 9.59 5.18
N THR A 20 -5.31 9.00 5.92
CA THR A 20 -5.12 7.70 6.56
C THR A 20 -5.62 6.62 5.63
N VAL A 21 -4.73 5.69 5.29
CA VAL A 21 -5.05 4.50 4.50
C VAL A 21 -5.00 3.30 5.41
N THR A 22 -6.07 2.51 5.41
CA THR A 22 -6.18 1.28 6.20
C THR A 22 -6.43 0.09 5.29
N SER A 23 -5.89 -1.07 5.65
CA SER A 23 -6.08 -2.32 4.92
C SER A 23 -6.19 -3.49 5.88
N VAL A 24 -7.25 -4.27 5.72
CA VAL A 24 -7.48 -5.48 6.51
C VAL A 24 -6.73 -6.63 5.84
N ILE A 25 -5.76 -7.22 6.54
CA ILE A 25 -5.01 -8.37 6.06
C ILE A 25 -5.07 -9.47 7.12
N THR A 26 -6.00 -10.41 6.95
CA THR A 26 -6.24 -11.47 7.92
C THR A 26 -5.37 -12.70 7.72
N ASP A 27 -4.66 -12.79 6.59
CA ASP A 27 -3.81 -13.92 6.25
C ASP A 27 -2.60 -14.00 7.20
N PRO A 28 -2.42 -15.11 7.93
CA PRO A 28 -1.35 -15.26 8.91
C PRO A 28 0.04 -15.37 8.28
N SER A 29 0.14 -15.60 6.97
CA SER A 29 1.42 -15.67 6.25
C SER A 29 1.96 -14.29 5.85
N VAL A 30 1.21 -13.21 6.06
CA VAL A 30 1.67 -11.86 5.73
C VAL A 30 2.99 -11.54 6.43
N ILE A 31 3.90 -10.89 5.73
CA ILE A 31 5.12 -10.32 6.30
C ILE A 31 4.82 -8.87 6.65
N PRO A 32 4.66 -8.48 7.93
CA PRO A 32 4.20 -7.13 8.30
C PRO A 32 5.06 -6.01 7.71
N ALA A 33 6.38 -6.17 7.72
CA ALA A 33 7.32 -5.20 7.18
C ALA A 33 7.29 -5.05 5.64
N SER A 34 6.51 -5.88 4.93
CA SER A 34 6.41 -5.85 3.46
C SER A 34 5.19 -5.09 2.93
N ILE A 35 4.31 -4.63 3.82
CA ILE A 35 3.03 -4.02 3.45
C ILE A 35 3.27 -2.56 3.08
N ASN A 36 3.30 -2.27 1.79
CA ASN A 36 3.66 -0.95 1.27
C ASN A 36 2.47 -0.28 0.59
N LEU A 37 2.31 1.02 0.83
CA LEU A 37 1.45 1.88 0.04
C LEU A 37 2.20 2.29 -1.23
N GLN A 38 1.58 2.17 -2.38
CA GLN A 38 2.17 2.48 -3.67
C GLN A 38 1.29 3.48 -4.40
N LYS A 39 1.87 4.60 -4.82
CA LYS A 39 1.24 5.56 -5.73
C LYS A 39 1.41 5.07 -7.16
N LEU A 40 0.33 5.10 -7.92
CA LEU A 40 0.28 4.66 -9.31
C LEU A 40 0.07 5.83 -10.26
N ASP A 41 0.65 5.76 -11.46
CA ASP A 41 0.30 6.64 -12.57
C ASP A 41 -1.01 6.20 -13.27
N ALA A 42 -1.42 6.95 -14.29
CA ALA A 42 -2.61 6.62 -15.08
C ALA A 42 -2.53 5.24 -15.75
N GLY A 43 -1.33 4.76 -16.07
CA GLY A 43 -1.04 3.45 -16.66
C GLY A 43 -0.90 2.32 -15.62
N GLY A 44 -1.08 2.60 -14.33
CA GLY A 44 -0.98 1.61 -13.26
C GLY A 44 0.45 1.27 -12.84
N ARG A 45 1.45 2.05 -13.27
CA ARG A 45 2.85 1.86 -12.86
C ARG A 45 3.09 2.51 -11.51
N VAL A 46 3.89 1.88 -10.67
CA VAL A 46 4.30 2.44 -9.39
C VAL A 46 5.24 3.61 -9.64
N VAL A 47 4.85 4.81 -9.20
CA VAL A 47 5.65 6.04 -9.32
C VAL A 47 6.26 6.48 -7.99
N ALA A 48 5.68 6.07 -6.87
CA ALA A 48 6.22 6.33 -5.54
C ALA A 48 5.71 5.30 -4.53
N VAL A 49 6.42 5.16 -3.42
CA VAL A 49 6.02 4.36 -2.25
C VAL A 49 5.95 5.32 -1.06
N PRO A 50 4.78 5.89 -0.73
CA PRO A 50 4.67 6.89 0.33
C PRO A 50 5.02 6.37 1.73
N GLY A 51 4.98 5.06 1.93
CA GLY A 51 5.38 4.42 3.19
C GLY A 51 4.87 2.99 3.32
N THR A 52 5.13 2.41 4.48
CA THR A 52 4.76 1.04 4.87
C THR A 52 3.62 1.12 5.89
N LEU A 53 2.62 0.24 5.77
CA LEU A 53 1.51 0.18 6.72
C LEU A 53 1.90 -0.66 7.94
N HIS A 54 1.41 -0.26 9.11
CA HIS A 54 1.74 -0.87 10.40
C HIS A 54 0.48 -1.17 11.23
N ASP A 55 0.57 -2.16 12.12
CA ASP A 55 -0.50 -2.65 13.03
C ASP A 55 0.04 -2.60 14.47
N ASP A 56 0.56 -1.43 14.86
CA ASP A 56 1.28 -1.16 16.11
C ASP A 56 0.60 -0.11 16.99
N GLY A 57 -0.56 0.41 16.57
CA GLY A 57 -1.30 1.48 17.22
C GLY A 57 -0.73 2.88 16.98
N LEU A 58 0.19 3.04 16.01
CA LEU A 58 0.83 4.31 15.67
C LEU A 58 0.49 4.76 14.23
N ASP A 59 0.84 6.02 13.91
CA ASP A 59 0.72 6.60 12.56
C ASP A 59 -0.65 6.45 11.87
N GLY A 60 -1.73 6.43 12.65
CA GLY A 60 -3.10 6.30 12.16
C GLY A 60 -3.69 4.91 12.29
N ASP A 61 -2.94 3.95 12.84
CA ASP A 61 -3.49 2.71 13.35
C ASP A 61 -4.27 2.94 14.65
N ALA A 62 -5.49 2.42 14.71
CA ALA A 62 -6.40 2.66 15.83
C ALA A 62 -6.21 1.65 16.96
N VAL A 63 -5.85 0.40 16.64
CA VAL A 63 -5.74 -0.69 17.61
C VAL A 63 -4.62 -1.64 17.18
N ALA A 64 -3.55 -1.68 17.97
CA ALA A 64 -2.44 -2.58 17.71
C ALA A 64 -2.85 -4.07 17.75
N GLY A 65 -2.41 -4.83 16.76
CA GLY A 65 -2.59 -6.27 16.63
C GLY A 65 -3.98 -6.72 16.18
N ASP A 66 -4.78 -5.81 15.61
CA ASP A 66 -6.15 -6.11 15.15
C ASP A 66 -6.21 -6.60 13.70
N LYS A 67 -5.05 -6.71 13.03
CA LYS A 67 -4.87 -7.08 11.61
C LYS A 67 -5.35 -6.02 10.62
N ILE A 68 -5.54 -4.79 11.08
CA ILE A 68 -5.84 -3.61 10.27
C ILE A 68 -4.57 -2.76 10.19
N TYR A 69 -3.85 -2.93 9.09
CA TYR A 69 -2.63 -2.18 8.86
C TYR A 69 -2.98 -0.78 8.38
N SER A 70 -2.36 0.24 8.96
CA SER A 70 -2.67 1.64 8.73
C SER A 70 -1.43 2.48 8.48
N ILE A 71 -1.58 3.56 7.73
CA ILE A 71 -0.58 4.62 7.61
C ILE A 71 -1.25 5.96 7.31
N THR A 72 -0.78 7.02 7.95
CA THR A 72 -1.13 8.40 7.63
C THR A 72 -0.03 9.00 6.77
N THR A 73 -0.36 9.31 5.52
CA THR A 73 0.60 9.87 4.57
C THR A 73 0.13 11.24 4.07
N THR A 74 1.09 12.04 3.61
CA THR A 74 0.82 13.32 2.97
C THR A 74 0.60 13.12 1.48
N VAL A 75 -0.53 13.60 0.98
CA VAL A 75 -0.84 13.65 -0.44
C VAL A 75 -0.65 15.09 -0.89
N LEU A 76 0.36 15.32 -1.73
CA LEU A 76 0.59 16.57 -2.42
C LEU A 76 0.42 16.33 -3.92
N GLU A 77 -0.62 16.91 -4.49
CA GLU A 77 -0.83 16.90 -5.94
C GLU A 77 -0.63 18.29 -6.51
N SER A 78 0.33 18.40 -7.43
CA SER A 78 0.62 19.63 -8.16
C SER A 78 -0.28 19.82 -9.39
N ASN A 79 -1.02 18.78 -9.79
CA ASN A 79 -1.87 18.78 -10.99
C ASN A 79 -3.27 18.28 -10.65
N THR A 80 -4.28 18.81 -11.33
CA THR A 80 -5.67 18.40 -11.16
C THR A 80 -5.85 17.03 -11.81
N GLY A 81 -6.27 16.03 -11.04
CA GLY A 81 -6.49 14.69 -11.56
C GLY A 81 -6.80 13.67 -10.47
N THR A 82 -7.06 12.43 -10.90
CA THR A 82 -7.26 11.29 -9.99
C THR A 82 -5.91 10.69 -9.61
N VAL A 83 -5.66 10.62 -8.31
CA VAL A 83 -4.54 9.86 -7.76
C VAL A 83 -4.97 8.43 -7.49
N LYS A 84 -4.15 7.46 -7.89
CA LYS A 84 -4.40 6.05 -7.63
C LYS A 84 -3.37 5.54 -6.63
N TYR A 85 -3.85 4.89 -5.58
CA TYR A 85 -3.02 4.18 -4.61
C TYR A 85 -3.35 2.70 -4.59
N ARG A 86 -2.37 1.88 -4.26
CA ARG A 86 -2.50 0.43 -4.06
C ARG A 86 -1.72 0.02 -2.83
N VAL A 87 -2.28 -0.89 -2.04
CA VAL A 87 -1.55 -1.60 -0.99
C VAL A 87 -0.99 -2.90 -1.57
N SER A 88 0.30 -3.14 -1.37
CA SER A 88 0.98 -4.39 -1.73
C SER A 88 1.55 -5.03 -0.49
N ALA A 89 1.32 -6.32 -0.30
CA ALA A 89 1.87 -7.10 0.81
C ALA A 89 2.59 -8.34 0.26
N GLY A 90 3.66 -8.74 0.93
CA GLY A 90 4.33 -10.02 0.72
C GLY A 90 3.80 -11.07 1.70
N PHE A 91 3.65 -12.30 1.22
CA PHE A 91 3.19 -13.44 2.00
C PHE A 91 4.27 -14.54 1.99
N LEU A 92 4.51 -15.14 3.15
CA LEU A 92 5.42 -16.27 3.31
C LEU A 92 4.88 -17.47 2.51
N GLY A 93 5.71 -18.00 1.62
CA GLY A 93 5.33 -19.13 0.75
C GLY A 93 4.76 -18.75 -0.61
N GLU A 94 4.48 -17.47 -0.88
CA GLU A 94 4.10 -16.97 -2.23
C GLU A 94 5.28 -16.48 -3.08
N LEU A 95 6.54 -16.62 -2.60
CA LEU A 95 7.70 -16.41 -3.45
C LEU A 95 7.75 -17.53 -4.50
N VAL A 96 7.19 -17.29 -5.69
CA VAL A 96 7.55 -18.06 -6.88
C VAL A 96 8.97 -17.65 -7.26
N ALA A 97 9.95 -18.32 -6.65
CA ALA A 97 11.34 -18.23 -7.06
C ALA A 97 11.48 -18.86 -8.46
N GLY A 98 11.23 -18.08 -9.51
CA GLY A 98 11.62 -18.40 -10.87
C GLY A 98 13.14 -18.23 -11.04
N PHE A 99 13.93 -18.99 -10.30
CA PHE A 99 15.36 -19.14 -10.54
C PHE A 99 15.71 -20.62 -10.58
N LEU A 100 15.74 -21.17 -11.79
CA LEU A 100 16.60 -22.30 -12.12
C LEU A 100 17.66 -21.79 -13.10
N ALA A 101 18.80 -21.37 -12.55
CA ALA A 101 20.05 -21.48 -13.27
C ALA A 101 20.55 -22.92 -13.18
N GLY A 102 21.04 -23.48 -14.30
CA GLY A 102 21.98 -24.59 -14.25
C GLY A 102 21.79 -25.66 -15.33
N GLY A 103 22.55 -25.53 -16.42
CA GLY A 103 22.72 -26.59 -17.41
C GLY A 103 23.77 -26.26 -18.47
N LYS A 104 25.03 -26.07 -18.08
CA LYS A 104 26.17 -26.20 -19.02
C LYS A 104 26.35 -27.69 -19.34
N ARG A 105 26.27 -28.06 -20.61
CA ARG A 105 27.29 -28.81 -21.37
C ARG A 105 26.92 -28.76 -22.84
#